data_AF-K0KAV1-F1
#
_entry.id   AF-K0KAV1-F1
#
_cell.length_a   1.000
_cell.length_b   1.000
_cell.length_c   1.000
_cell.angle_alpha   90.00
_cell.angle_beta   90.00
_cell.angle_gamma   90.00
#
_symmetry.space_group_name_H-M   'P 1'
#
loop_
_entity.id
_entity.type
_entity.pdbx_description
1 polymer ?
#
loop_
_entity_poly.entity_id
_entity_poly.type
_entity_poly.pdbx_seq_one_letter_code
_entity_poly.pdbx_strand_id
1 'polypeptide(L)'
;MRKFPWRVTGLLAATLTVIATLLVPTATAATPITVAQAIGQQNGASATVRGYVVGQPTATTTVVRSNFPSDYALALADAPGQTDTAQMVYVQITSAFRAAWGLRTNPGLLGTRIDVTGPLSAYFAHPGLTSPTAFAPAGTTPTTTVPTTTTAPTTGAPGDDYYRDAVGKTGPALKTSLNQIIRTNTKLSYDQVWNALKATDEDPANSANVILLYSGRSQSKSTNGGNGNDWNREHVWAKSHGDFGTATGPGTDLHHLRPEDVSVNADRGNKDFDLGGSPATEAPGNFTDSDSWEPRNAVKGDVARMLFYMAVRYEGGDGYVNLELNNNVGNGSAPYMGRLSVLLQWNAQDPPDTFEKRRNQVIFDSFQHNRNPFIDHPEWAASIWN
;
A
#
# COMPACT_ATOMS: atom_id res chain seq x y z
N MET A 1 -56.26 78.72 11.49
CA MET A 1 -55.22 78.18 12.42
C MET A 1 -55.25 76.66 12.38
N ARG A 2 -54.07 76.02 12.47
CA ARG A 2 -53.74 74.55 12.59
C ARG A 2 -53.61 73.82 11.24
N LYS A 3 -52.41 73.59 10.67
CA LYS A 3 -51.17 72.83 11.02
C LYS A 3 -51.27 71.30 10.82
N PHE A 4 -50.51 70.81 9.82
CA PHE A 4 -50.06 69.41 9.54
C PHE A 4 -49.14 68.86 10.67
N PRO A 5 -48.89 67.52 10.84
CA PRO A 5 -48.05 66.73 9.91
C PRO A 5 -48.32 65.19 9.78
N TRP A 6 -47.64 64.60 8.78
CA TRP A 6 -47.53 63.18 8.39
C TRP A 6 -46.98 62.21 9.46
N ARG A 7 -47.33 60.90 9.33
CA ARG A 7 -46.52 59.77 9.81
C ARG A 7 -46.54 58.57 8.85
N VAL A 8 -45.35 58.01 8.68
CA VAL A 8 -44.93 56.81 7.92
C VAL A 8 -44.85 55.61 8.87
N THR A 9 -45.24 54.40 8.43
CA THR A 9 -44.80 53.05 8.91
C THR A 9 -45.61 52.01 8.11
N GLY A 10 -45.13 50.89 7.57
CA GLY A 10 -43.91 50.10 7.67
C GLY A 10 -44.32 48.65 7.39
N LEU A 11 -43.93 48.07 6.25
CA LEU A 11 -44.35 46.74 5.79
C LEU A 11 -43.45 45.65 6.43
N LEU A 12 -44.01 44.71 7.18
CA LEU A 12 -43.30 43.53 7.69
C LEU A 12 -43.66 42.30 6.85
N ALA A 13 -42.67 41.72 6.16
CA ALA A 13 -42.78 40.43 5.49
C ALA A 13 -42.31 39.31 6.43
N ALA A 14 -43.18 38.34 6.71
CA ALA A 14 -42.87 37.15 7.48
C ALA A 14 -42.44 36.02 6.53
N THR A 15 -41.21 35.53 6.67
CA THR A 15 -40.69 34.36 5.94
C THR A 15 -40.96 33.09 6.75
N LEU A 16 -41.70 32.15 6.15
CA LEU A 16 -42.02 30.83 6.71
C LEU A 16 -40.92 29.83 6.29
N THR A 17 -40.19 29.26 7.25
CA THR A 17 -39.17 28.23 6.97
C THR A 17 -39.78 26.83 7.15
N VAL A 18 -39.88 26.06 6.06
CA VAL A 18 -40.32 24.65 6.08
C VAL A 18 -39.11 23.78 6.39
N ILE A 19 -39.12 23.09 7.53
CA ILE A 19 -38.11 22.08 7.88
C ILE A 19 -38.63 20.73 7.39
N ALA A 20 -38.04 20.21 6.31
CA ALA A 20 -38.28 18.84 5.86
C ALA A 20 -37.35 17.88 6.63
N THR A 21 -37.92 17.05 7.49
CA THR A 21 -37.20 15.95 8.16
C THR A 21 -36.98 14.81 7.18
N LEU A 22 -35.76 14.64 6.69
CA LEU A 22 -35.32 13.48 5.93
C LEU A 22 -35.29 12.23 6.84
N LEU A 23 -36.24 11.32 6.66
CA LEU A 23 -36.15 9.95 7.16
C LEU A 23 -35.13 9.21 6.30
N VAL A 24 -33.95 8.94 6.84
CA VAL A 24 -32.93 8.10 6.20
C VAL A 24 -33.33 6.64 6.39
N PRO A 25 -33.50 5.83 5.33
CA PRO A 25 -33.76 4.41 5.47
C PRO A 25 -32.52 3.72 6.06
N THR A 26 -32.71 2.91 7.11
CA THR A 26 -31.65 2.08 7.67
C THR A 26 -31.35 0.91 6.73
N ALA A 27 -30.10 0.82 6.26
CA ALA A 27 -29.65 -0.32 5.46
C ALA A 27 -29.72 -1.60 6.31
N THR A 28 -30.43 -2.61 5.83
CA THR A 28 -30.45 -3.95 6.42
C THR A 28 -29.17 -4.68 6.02
N ALA A 29 -28.40 -5.15 7.00
CA ALA A 29 -27.17 -5.92 6.75
C ALA A 29 -27.49 -7.20 5.96
N ALA A 30 -26.69 -7.49 4.93
CA ALA A 30 -26.85 -8.70 4.12
C ALA A 30 -26.71 -9.96 4.98
N THR A 31 -27.62 -10.92 4.81
CA THR A 31 -27.65 -12.19 5.55
C THR A 31 -26.37 -12.99 5.27
N PRO A 32 -25.63 -13.46 6.30
CA PRO A 32 -24.43 -14.27 6.08
C PRO A 32 -24.75 -15.59 5.35
N ILE A 33 -23.87 -15.99 4.44
CA ILE A 33 -23.90 -17.29 3.76
C ILE A 33 -23.12 -18.34 4.58
N THR A 34 -23.44 -19.61 4.35
CA THR A 34 -22.74 -20.78 4.92
C THR A 34 -21.35 -20.98 4.30
N VAL A 35 -20.50 -21.77 4.95
CA VAL A 35 -19.20 -22.14 4.39
C VAL A 35 -19.38 -22.96 3.11
N ALA A 36 -20.32 -23.91 3.08
CA ALA A 36 -20.63 -24.68 1.88
C ALA A 36 -21.04 -23.79 0.67
N GLN A 37 -21.83 -22.75 0.92
CA GLN A 37 -22.20 -21.79 -0.13
C GLN A 37 -21.00 -20.97 -0.61
N ALA A 38 -20.13 -20.54 0.31
CA ALA A 38 -18.93 -19.79 -0.02
C ALA A 38 -17.92 -20.61 -0.86
N ILE A 39 -17.82 -21.93 -0.61
CA ILE A 39 -17.03 -22.87 -1.42
C ILE A 39 -17.54 -22.91 -2.86
N GLY A 40 -18.87 -22.92 -3.05
CA GLY A 40 -19.48 -23.00 -4.37
C GLY A 40 -19.48 -21.69 -5.18
N GLN A 41 -19.20 -20.54 -4.56
CA GLN A 41 -19.33 -19.24 -5.22
C GLN A 41 -18.02 -18.72 -5.82
N GLN A 42 -16.89 -18.79 -5.09
CA GLN A 42 -15.50 -18.45 -5.50
C GLN A 42 -15.32 -17.61 -6.79
N ASN A 43 -16.02 -16.49 -6.88
CA ASN A 43 -16.14 -15.65 -8.08
C ASN A 43 -15.58 -14.24 -7.85
N GLY A 44 -14.88 -14.03 -6.72
CA GLY A 44 -14.35 -12.74 -6.30
C GLY A 44 -15.38 -11.78 -5.73
N ALA A 45 -16.68 -12.11 -5.72
CA ALA A 45 -17.69 -11.26 -5.11
C ALA A 45 -17.51 -11.22 -3.59
N SER A 46 -17.80 -10.07 -2.99
CA SER A 46 -17.77 -9.91 -1.54
C SER A 46 -19.01 -10.53 -0.90
N ALA A 47 -18.80 -11.36 0.12
CA ALA A 47 -19.87 -11.98 0.90
C ALA A 47 -19.49 -12.03 2.39
N THR A 48 -20.50 -12.12 3.26
CA THR A 48 -20.28 -12.44 4.67
C THR A 48 -20.44 -13.94 4.86
N VAL A 49 -19.36 -14.62 5.23
CA VAL A 49 -19.34 -16.06 5.49
C VAL A 49 -19.41 -16.29 7.00
N ARG A 50 -20.38 -17.10 7.43
CA ARG A 50 -20.54 -17.50 8.83
C ARG A 50 -20.03 -18.92 9.02
N GLY A 51 -19.04 -19.12 9.88
CA GLY A 51 -18.46 -20.45 10.15
C GLY A 51 -17.80 -20.57 11.52
N TYR A 52 -17.51 -21.80 11.92
CA TYR A 52 -16.69 -22.12 13.09
C TYR A 52 -15.21 -22.10 12.73
N VAL A 53 -14.38 -21.49 13.58
CA VAL A 53 -12.93 -21.56 13.44
C VAL A 53 -12.46 -22.97 13.77
N VAL A 54 -11.94 -23.70 12.79
CA VAL A 54 -11.55 -25.13 12.94
C VAL A 54 -10.05 -25.38 12.86
N GLY A 55 -9.24 -24.33 12.66
CA GLY A 55 -7.78 -24.36 12.73
C GLY A 55 -7.12 -23.29 11.88
N GLN A 56 -5.81 -23.42 11.68
CA GLN A 56 -5.02 -22.58 10.78
C GLN A 56 -4.55 -23.42 9.58
N PRO A 57 -4.87 -23.04 8.33
CA PRO A 57 -4.29 -23.68 7.17
C PRO A 57 -2.79 -23.33 7.05
N THR A 58 -1.97 -24.34 6.75
CA THR A 58 -0.53 -24.19 6.50
C THR A 58 -0.13 -24.68 5.10
N ALA A 59 -1.01 -25.42 4.44
CA ALA A 59 -0.93 -25.81 3.03
C ALA A 59 -2.34 -26.07 2.49
N THR A 60 -2.48 -26.34 1.20
CA THR A 60 -3.76 -26.59 0.52
C THR A 60 -4.63 -27.62 1.25
N THR A 61 -4.03 -28.71 1.75
CA THR A 61 -4.73 -29.83 2.41
C THR A 61 -4.34 -30.02 3.88
N THR A 62 -3.66 -29.04 4.49
CA THR A 62 -3.14 -29.15 5.85
C THR A 62 -3.66 -28.01 6.72
N VAL A 63 -4.37 -28.37 7.79
CA VAL A 63 -4.88 -27.44 8.82
C VAL A 63 -4.40 -27.90 10.19
N VAL A 64 -3.61 -27.05 10.86
CA VAL A 64 -3.15 -27.29 12.24
C VAL A 64 -4.16 -26.77 13.25
N ARG A 65 -4.26 -27.43 14.41
CA ARG A 65 -5.23 -27.13 15.48
C ARG A 65 -4.56 -26.74 16.81
N SER A 66 -3.24 -26.73 16.83
CA SER A 66 -2.39 -26.33 17.96
C SER A 66 -1.04 -25.89 17.39
N ASN A 67 -0.20 -25.26 18.24
CA ASN A 67 1.13 -24.78 17.85
C ASN A 67 1.10 -23.91 16.58
N PHE A 68 0.17 -22.96 16.54
CA PHE A 68 -0.12 -22.11 15.38
C PHE A 68 1.13 -21.34 14.89
N PRO A 69 1.60 -21.59 13.64
CA PRO A 69 2.85 -21.02 13.13
C PRO A 69 2.75 -19.54 12.71
N SER A 70 1.57 -18.92 12.75
CA SER A 70 1.40 -17.47 12.57
C SER A 70 -0.04 -17.02 12.89
N ASP A 71 -0.30 -15.73 12.75
CA ASP A 71 -1.63 -15.12 12.86
C ASP A 71 -2.24 -14.81 11.48
N TYR A 72 -1.84 -15.53 10.42
CA TYR A 72 -2.10 -15.10 9.05
C TYR A 72 -3.34 -15.72 8.41
N ALA A 73 -3.88 -16.78 8.98
CA ALA A 73 -4.97 -17.53 8.36
C ALA A 73 -5.87 -18.24 9.37
N LEU A 74 -7.15 -18.39 9.01
CA LEU A 74 -8.13 -19.27 9.69
C LEU A 74 -8.74 -20.23 8.67
N ALA A 75 -9.10 -21.42 9.11
CA ALA A 75 -10.02 -22.30 8.40
C ALA A 75 -11.40 -22.20 9.05
N LEU A 76 -12.43 -21.92 8.25
CA LEU A 76 -13.83 -21.91 8.68
C LEU A 76 -14.58 -23.13 8.16
N ALA A 77 -15.45 -23.71 8.98
CA ALA A 77 -16.36 -24.79 8.59
C ALA A 77 -17.78 -24.57 9.12
N ASP A 78 -18.78 -25.22 8.52
CA ASP A 78 -20.18 -25.12 8.99
C ASP A 78 -20.41 -25.84 10.34
N ALA A 79 -19.58 -26.83 10.67
CA ALA A 79 -19.65 -27.59 11.92
C ALA A 79 -18.39 -27.39 12.78
N PRO A 80 -18.51 -27.29 14.12
CA PRO A 80 -17.35 -27.25 15.00
C PRO A 80 -16.56 -28.56 14.91
N GLY A 81 -15.23 -28.46 14.93
CA GLY A 81 -14.36 -29.64 14.90
C GLY A 81 -14.24 -30.35 13.55
N GLN A 82 -14.74 -29.78 12.45
CA GLN A 82 -14.56 -30.34 11.11
C GLN A 82 -13.07 -30.60 10.80
N THR A 83 -12.78 -31.77 10.23
CA THR A 83 -11.43 -32.19 9.84
C THR A 83 -11.24 -32.33 8.35
N ASP A 84 -12.31 -32.54 7.58
CA ASP A 84 -12.24 -32.58 6.12
C ASP A 84 -12.01 -31.18 5.55
N THR A 85 -10.83 -30.96 4.96
CA THR A 85 -10.45 -29.66 4.39
C THR A 85 -11.34 -29.26 3.21
N ALA A 86 -11.91 -30.22 2.47
CA ALA A 86 -12.84 -29.93 1.37
C ALA A 86 -14.14 -29.27 1.83
N GLN A 87 -14.42 -29.30 3.15
CA GLN A 87 -15.57 -28.67 3.79
C GLN A 87 -15.18 -27.36 4.52
N MET A 88 -14.05 -26.76 4.15
CA MET A 88 -13.54 -25.53 4.76
C MET A 88 -13.41 -24.39 3.76
N VAL A 89 -13.51 -23.16 4.25
CA VAL A 89 -13.01 -21.97 3.54
C VAL A 89 -11.80 -21.44 4.27
N TYR A 90 -10.73 -21.15 3.52
CA TYR A 90 -9.52 -20.57 4.09
C TYR A 90 -9.59 -19.05 4.04
N VAL A 91 -9.55 -18.45 5.22
CA VAL A 91 -9.63 -17.01 5.41
C VAL A 91 -8.22 -16.46 5.62
N GLN A 92 -7.82 -15.51 4.79
CA GLN A 92 -6.62 -14.71 5.04
C GLN A 92 -6.90 -13.73 6.19
N ILE A 93 -6.00 -13.59 7.15
CA ILE A 93 -6.08 -12.54 8.18
C ILE A 93 -5.08 -11.43 7.83
N THR A 94 -5.59 -10.32 7.32
CA THR A 94 -4.79 -9.12 7.07
C THR A 94 -4.31 -8.50 8.38
N SER A 95 -3.22 -7.73 8.33
CA SER A 95 -2.54 -7.17 9.52
C SER A 95 -3.49 -6.51 10.52
N ALA A 96 -4.51 -5.78 10.05
CA ALA A 96 -5.50 -5.10 10.86
C ALA A 96 -6.29 -6.03 11.80
N PHE A 97 -6.50 -7.29 11.41
CA PHE A 97 -7.29 -8.25 12.18
C PHE A 97 -6.43 -9.26 12.96
N ARG A 98 -5.12 -9.37 12.70
CA ARG A 98 -4.25 -10.41 13.28
C ARG A 98 -4.24 -10.40 14.80
N ALA A 99 -4.14 -9.21 15.40
CA ALA A 99 -4.08 -9.07 16.86
C ALA A 99 -5.35 -9.59 17.55
N ALA A 100 -6.52 -9.48 16.90
CA ALA A 100 -7.80 -9.88 17.47
C ALA A 100 -8.28 -11.26 17.01
N TRP A 101 -7.89 -11.69 15.80
CA TRP A 101 -8.48 -12.85 15.12
C TRP A 101 -7.47 -13.94 14.74
N GLY A 102 -6.17 -13.70 14.91
CA GLY A 102 -5.13 -14.69 14.67
C GLY A 102 -5.06 -15.77 15.75
N LEU A 103 -4.92 -17.03 15.35
CA LEU A 103 -4.92 -18.18 16.26
C LEU A 103 -3.64 -18.33 17.09
N ARG A 104 -2.50 -17.79 16.65
CA ARG A 104 -1.27 -17.80 17.47
C ARG A 104 -1.42 -16.85 18.65
N THR A 105 -1.94 -15.65 18.41
CA THR A 105 -2.20 -14.64 19.44
C THR A 105 -3.45 -14.98 20.26
N ASN A 106 -4.47 -15.56 19.62
CA ASN A 106 -5.78 -15.85 20.22
C ASN A 106 -6.19 -17.32 20.04
N PRO A 107 -5.50 -18.29 20.67
CA PRO A 107 -5.80 -19.71 20.49
C PRO A 107 -7.21 -20.11 20.95
N GLY A 108 -7.82 -19.31 21.85
CA GLY A 108 -9.20 -19.51 22.31
C GLY A 108 -10.28 -19.25 21.26
N LEU A 109 -9.94 -18.73 20.08
CA LEU A 109 -10.88 -18.61 18.96
C LEU A 109 -11.24 -19.96 18.34
N LEU A 110 -10.41 -20.99 18.52
CA LEU A 110 -10.69 -22.32 18.01
C LEU A 110 -12.02 -22.85 18.57
N GLY A 111 -12.93 -23.26 17.68
CA GLY A 111 -14.28 -23.72 18.02
C GLY A 111 -15.31 -22.60 18.20
N THR A 112 -14.92 -21.33 18.16
CA THR A 112 -15.86 -20.20 18.17
C THR A 112 -16.48 -19.97 16.79
N ARG A 113 -17.70 -19.44 16.76
CA ARG A 113 -18.41 -19.10 15.51
C ARG A 113 -18.24 -17.63 15.20
N ILE A 114 -17.82 -17.32 13.99
CA ILE A 114 -17.54 -15.96 13.53
C ILE A 114 -18.20 -15.67 12.19
N ASP A 115 -18.41 -14.39 11.91
CA ASP A 115 -18.77 -13.84 10.62
C ASP A 115 -17.55 -13.12 10.03
N VAL A 116 -17.19 -13.46 8.79
CA VAL A 116 -16.10 -12.82 8.06
C VAL A 116 -16.63 -12.28 6.76
N THR A 117 -16.46 -10.98 6.51
CA THR A 117 -16.88 -10.34 5.26
C THR A 117 -15.66 -10.11 4.38
N GLY A 118 -15.75 -10.49 3.10
CA GLY A 118 -14.73 -10.19 2.10
C GLY A 118 -14.94 -10.93 0.78
N PRO A 119 -14.07 -10.67 -0.22
CA PRO A 119 -14.05 -11.36 -1.50
C PRO A 119 -13.88 -12.88 -1.37
N LEU A 120 -14.74 -13.64 -2.06
CA LEU A 120 -14.63 -15.09 -2.19
C LEU A 120 -13.63 -15.47 -3.29
N SER A 121 -12.37 -15.66 -2.91
CA SER A 121 -11.26 -15.97 -3.82
C SER A 121 -10.30 -16.97 -3.21
N ALA A 122 -9.65 -17.76 -4.07
CA ALA A 122 -8.82 -18.86 -3.63
C ALA A 122 -7.65 -18.40 -2.73
N TYR A 123 -7.42 -19.15 -1.66
CA TYR A 123 -6.28 -18.97 -0.76
C TYR A 123 -5.61 -20.33 -0.53
N PHE A 124 -4.30 -20.44 -0.74
CA PHE A 124 -3.57 -21.72 -0.83
C PHE A 124 -4.09 -22.68 -1.92
N ALA A 125 -4.53 -22.16 -3.08
CA ALA A 125 -5.19 -22.96 -4.12
C ALA A 125 -6.43 -23.75 -3.62
N HIS A 126 -7.04 -23.29 -2.52
CA HIS A 126 -8.25 -23.81 -1.91
C HIS A 126 -9.34 -22.72 -1.95
N PRO A 127 -10.64 -23.07 -2.00
CA PRO A 127 -11.71 -22.11 -1.77
C PRO A 127 -11.44 -21.24 -0.54
N GLY A 128 -11.46 -19.92 -0.73
CA GLY A 128 -10.97 -18.96 0.25
C GLY A 128 -11.80 -17.68 0.35
N LEU A 129 -11.39 -16.86 1.31
CA LEU A 129 -11.81 -15.48 1.49
C LEU A 129 -10.55 -14.65 1.77
N THR A 130 -10.14 -13.85 0.79
CA THR A 130 -8.92 -13.03 0.88
C THR A 130 -9.28 -11.56 1.06
N SER A 131 -8.39 -10.79 1.66
CA SER A 131 -8.63 -9.36 1.96
C SER A 131 -9.96 -9.11 2.69
N PRO A 132 -10.25 -9.80 3.81
CA PRO A 132 -11.46 -9.55 4.59
C PRO A 132 -11.55 -8.09 5.01
N THR A 133 -12.76 -7.56 4.94
CA THR A 133 -13.14 -6.20 5.33
C THR A 133 -13.76 -6.14 6.73
N ALA A 134 -14.22 -7.27 7.26
CA ALA A 134 -14.74 -7.36 8.62
C ALA A 134 -14.56 -8.76 9.22
N PHE A 135 -14.37 -8.80 10.54
CA PHE A 135 -14.52 -9.97 11.38
C PHE A 135 -15.44 -9.61 12.55
N ALA A 136 -16.37 -10.48 12.90
CA ALA A 136 -17.25 -10.29 14.04
C ALA A 136 -17.61 -11.63 14.69
N PRO A 137 -17.90 -11.68 16.01
CA PRO A 137 -18.55 -12.84 16.61
C PRO A 137 -19.91 -13.09 15.94
N ALA A 138 -20.25 -14.34 15.66
CA ALA A 138 -21.49 -14.67 14.95
C ALA A 138 -22.73 -14.18 15.71
N GLY A 139 -23.67 -13.52 15.02
CA GLY A 139 -24.91 -13.01 15.60
C GLY A 139 -24.82 -11.59 16.16
N THR A 140 -23.65 -10.96 16.10
CA THR A 140 -23.52 -9.50 16.22
C THR A 140 -23.70 -8.87 14.83
N THR A 141 -24.24 -7.65 14.73
CA THR A 141 -24.26 -6.93 13.46
C THR A 141 -22.81 -6.80 12.97
N PRO A 142 -22.44 -7.25 11.75
CA PRO A 142 -21.11 -7.03 11.21
C PRO A 142 -20.85 -5.53 11.27
N THR A 143 -19.98 -5.13 12.19
CA THR A 143 -19.71 -3.71 12.37
C THR A 143 -18.72 -3.39 11.27
N THR A 144 -19.17 -2.66 10.25
CA THR A 144 -18.27 -1.98 9.33
C THR A 144 -17.40 -1.09 10.20
N THR A 145 -16.12 -1.44 10.35
CA THR A 145 -15.20 -0.53 11.02
C THR A 145 -14.90 0.59 10.03
N VAL A 146 -15.76 1.62 10.02
CA VAL A 146 -15.32 2.95 9.61
C VAL A 146 -14.54 3.47 10.81
N PRO A 147 -13.20 3.61 10.74
CA PRO A 147 -12.40 3.98 11.90
C PRO A 147 -12.76 5.40 12.32
N THR A 148 -13.61 5.54 13.33
CA THR A 148 -13.74 6.79 14.09
C THR A 148 -12.74 6.69 15.23
N THR A 149 -11.57 7.26 15.00
CA THR A 149 -10.51 7.43 16.01
C THR A 149 -11.05 8.22 17.19
N THR A 150 -11.24 7.56 18.34
CA THR A 150 -11.20 8.25 19.64
C THR A 150 -9.76 8.23 20.10
N THR A 151 -9.19 9.43 20.12
CA THR A 151 -7.76 9.73 20.28
C THR A 151 -7.23 9.39 21.67
N ALA A 152 -6.11 8.65 21.70
CA ALA A 152 -5.01 8.87 22.65
C ALA A 152 -3.71 8.84 21.83
N PRO A 153 -2.74 9.73 22.10
CA PRO A 153 -1.85 10.26 21.07
C PRO A 153 -0.71 9.29 20.75
N THR A 154 -0.72 8.76 19.53
CA THR A 154 0.50 8.30 18.86
C THR A 154 0.50 8.89 17.47
N THR A 155 1.52 9.68 17.19
CA THR A 155 1.72 10.50 16.00
C THR A 155 1.83 9.65 14.72
N GLY A 156 0.96 9.94 13.74
CA GLY A 156 1.30 9.91 12.31
C GLY A 156 1.15 8.59 11.56
N ALA A 157 -0.08 8.25 11.17
CA ALA A 157 -0.39 7.84 9.79
C ALA A 157 -1.70 8.57 9.43
N PRO A 158 -1.83 9.20 8.25
CA PRO A 158 -3.12 9.72 7.82
C PRO A 158 -4.12 8.56 7.74
N GLY A 159 -5.29 8.70 8.36
CA GLY A 159 -6.38 7.74 8.17
C GLY A 159 -6.86 7.74 6.71
N ASP A 160 -7.83 6.87 6.40
CA ASP A 160 -8.43 6.70 5.07
C ASP A 160 -8.88 8.01 4.39
N ASP A 161 -9.06 9.09 5.17
CA ASP A 161 -9.30 10.45 4.68
C ASP A 161 -8.28 10.94 3.65
N TYR A 162 -6.99 10.60 3.79
CA TYR A 162 -5.95 11.04 2.85
C TYR A 162 -6.18 10.48 1.44
N TYR A 163 -6.73 9.25 1.36
CA TYR A 163 -7.03 8.57 0.11
C TYR A 163 -8.51 8.51 -0.22
N ARG A 164 -9.37 9.26 0.48
CA ARG A 164 -10.84 9.19 0.35
C ARG A 164 -11.30 9.22 -1.10
N ASP A 165 -10.71 10.09 -1.91
CA ASP A 165 -11.13 10.28 -3.30
C ASP A 165 -10.66 9.14 -4.23
N ALA A 166 -9.75 8.28 -3.78
CA ALA A 166 -9.28 7.09 -4.50
C ALA A 166 -10.01 5.80 -4.11
N VAL A 167 -10.58 5.74 -2.90
CA VAL A 167 -11.26 4.55 -2.36
C VAL A 167 -12.37 4.06 -3.31
N GLY A 168 -12.35 2.76 -3.61
CA GLY A 168 -13.35 2.09 -4.44
C GLY A 168 -13.19 2.27 -5.95
N LYS A 169 -12.19 3.04 -6.41
CA LYS A 169 -11.86 3.19 -7.83
C LYS A 169 -10.87 2.11 -8.27
N THR A 170 -10.84 1.83 -9.57
CA THR A 170 -9.87 0.93 -10.22
C THR A 170 -9.39 1.51 -11.56
N GLY A 171 -8.39 0.89 -12.17
CA GLY A 171 -7.89 1.21 -13.50
C GLY A 171 -7.48 2.68 -13.65
N PRO A 172 -7.79 3.32 -14.80
CA PRO A 172 -7.47 4.72 -15.04
C PRO A 172 -8.08 5.68 -14.01
N ALA A 173 -9.28 5.40 -13.49
CA ALA A 173 -9.94 6.27 -12.52
C ALA A 173 -9.22 6.29 -11.17
N LEU A 174 -8.70 5.14 -10.72
CA LEU A 174 -7.85 5.05 -9.54
C LEU A 174 -6.54 5.78 -9.77
N LYS A 175 -5.87 5.52 -10.91
CA LYS A 175 -4.61 6.17 -11.29
C LYS A 175 -4.72 7.70 -11.24
N THR A 176 -5.73 8.27 -11.90
CA THR A 176 -5.99 9.72 -11.90
C THR A 176 -6.27 10.27 -10.49
N SER A 177 -7.03 9.54 -9.67
CA SER A 177 -7.36 10.00 -8.32
C SER A 177 -6.13 10.01 -7.41
N LEU A 178 -5.28 8.98 -7.52
CA LEU A 178 -4.01 8.93 -6.80
C LEU A 178 -3.06 10.03 -7.28
N ASN A 179 -2.94 10.26 -8.60
CA ASN A 179 -2.17 11.38 -9.13
C ASN A 179 -2.62 12.71 -8.49
N GLN A 180 -3.92 12.99 -8.47
CA GLN A 180 -4.47 14.22 -7.90
C GLN A 180 -4.13 14.40 -6.41
N ILE A 181 -4.12 13.31 -5.63
CA ILE A 181 -3.77 13.31 -4.22
C ILE A 181 -2.26 13.59 -4.04
N ILE A 182 -1.41 12.86 -4.75
CA ILE A 182 0.04 12.85 -4.49
C ILE A 182 0.81 13.93 -5.25
N ARG A 183 0.19 14.60 -6.24
CA ARG A 183 0.84 15.65 -7.05
C ARG A 183 1.13 16.94 -6.28
N THR A 184 0.39 17.18 -5.20
CA THR A 184 0.64 18.31 -4.31
C THR A 184 1.64 17.87 -3.26
N ASN A 185 2.86 18.38 -3.35
CA ASN A 185 3.94 18.05 -2.41
C ASN A 185 4.89 19.24 -2.22
N THR A 186 5.51 19.33 -1.06
CA THR A 186 6.71 20.16 -0.87
C THR A 186 7.83 19.58 -1.73
N LYS A 187 8.58 20.45 -2.39
CA LYS A 187 9.65 20.06 -3.28
C LYS A 187 10.99 20.40 -2.66
N LEU A 188 11.94 19.47 -2.73
CA LEU A 188 13.30 19.66 -2.25
C LEU A 188 14.24 20.06 -3.38
N SER A 189 15.27 20.85 -3.07
CA SER A 189 16.43 20.99 -3.92
C SER A 189 17.28 19.72 -3.88
N TYR A 190 18.12 19.52 -4.89
CA TYR A 190 18.99 18.35 -4.97
C TYR A 190 19.95 18.25 -3.78
N ASP A 191 20.40 19.37 -3.23
CA ASP A 191 21.28 19.40 -2.05
C ASP A 191 20.52 19.01 -0.77
N GLN A 192 19.26 19.42 -0.63
CA GLN A 192 18.42 19.07 0.52
C GLN A 192 18.15 17.56 0.60
N VAL A 193 18.16 16.85 -0.54
CA VAL A 193 17.99 15.39 -0.60
C VAL A 193 19.01 14.67 0.28
N TRP A 194 20.25 15.15 0.41
CA TRP A 194 21.25 14.49 1.26
C TRP A 194 20.80 14.37 2.71
N ASN A 195 20.27 15.45 3.28
CA ASN A 195 19.79 15.45 4.66
C ASN A 195 18.52 14.60 4.80
N ALA A 196 17.67 14.62 3.77
CA ALA A 196 16.48 13.79 3.76
C ALA A 196 16.81 12.29 3.73
N LEU A 197 17.72 11.83 2.86
CA LEU A 197 18.12 10.42 2.80
C LEU A 197 18.76 9.92 4.10
N LYS A 198 19.49 10.78 4.80
CA LYS A 198 20.02 10.47 6.15
C LYS A 198 18.92 10.25 7.18
N ALA A 199 17.72 10.78 6.97
CA ALA A 199 16.58 10.59 7.87
C ALA A 199 15.66 9.46 7.40
N THR A 200 15.37 9.38 6.10
CA THR A 200 14.43 8.42 5.53
C THR A 200 14.97 7.00 5.55
N ASP A 201 16.28 6.84 5.34
CA ASP A 201 16.94 5.54 5.21
C ASP A 201 17.88 5.24 6.40
N GLU A 202 17.72 5.95 7.52
CA GLU A 202 18.49 5.72 8.75
C GLU A 202 18.38 4.26 9.21
N ASP A 203 19.53 3.65 9.51
CA ASP A 203 19.59 2.29 10.04
C ASP A 203 18.95 2.21 11.45
N PRO A 204 17.90 1.40 11.64
CA PRO A 204 17.25 1.25 12.95
C PRO A 204 18.16 0.65 14.02
N ALA A 205 19.22 -0.07 13.65
CA ALA A 205 20.21 -0.61 14.58
C ALA A 205 21.36 0.39 14.87
N ASN A 206 21.54 1.41 14.03
CA ASN A 206 22.60 2.40 14.19
C ASN A 206 22.21 3.75 13.54
N SER A 207 21.77 4.71 14.37
CA SER A 207 21.32 6.03 13.88
C SER A 207 22.43 6.89 13.26
N ALA A 208 23.71 6.51 13.38
CA ALA A 208 24.81 7.16 12.67
C ALA A 208 24.90 6.74 11.20
N ASN A 209 24.15 5.70 10.80
CA ASN A 209 24.23 5.06 9.49
C ASN A 209 22.91 5.16 8.71
N VAL A 210 23.00 4.87 7.41
CA VAL A 210 21.88 4.60 6.49
C VAL A 210 21.97 3.18 5.96
N ILE A 211 20.84 2.59 5.59
CA ILE A 211 20.78 1.32 4.86
C ILE A 211 20.81 1.60 3.36
N LEU A 212 21.81 1.05 2.67
CA LEU A 212 21.91 1.11 1.22
C LEU A 212 20.91 0.15 0.56
N LEU A 213 20.26 0.59 -0.53
CA LEU A 213 19.16 -0.13 -1.17
C LEU A 213 19.55 -1.55 -1.64
N TYR A 214 20.41 -1.65 -2.64
CA TYR A 214 20.76 -2.89 -3.33
C TYR A 214 21.73 -3.73 -2.51
N SER A 215 22.77 -3.13 -1.94
CA SER A 215 23.74 -3.86 -1.12
C SER A 215 23.19 -4.25 0.27
N GLY A 216 22.17 -3.55 0.78
CA GLY A 216 21.61 -3.79 2.13
C GLY A 216 22.58 -3.43 3.26
N ARG A 217 23.72 -2.81 2.93
CA ARG A 217 24.79 -2.50 3.87
C ARG A 217 24.39 -1.31 4.72
N SER A 218 24.62 -1.39 6.03
CA SER A 218 24.58 -0.21 6.90
C SER A 218 25.88 0.59 6.71
N GLN A 219 25.77 1.85 6.33
CA GLN A 219 26.91 2.71 6.04
C GLN A 219 26.80 4.08 6.72
N SER A 220 27.93 4.64 7.15
CA SER A 220 27.98 5.96 7.80
C SER A 220 27.27 7.05 7.00
N LYS A 221 26.45 7.84 7.69
CA LYS A 221 25.83 9.06 7.13
C LYS A 221 26.87 10.08 6.66
N SER A 222 28.11 10.01 7.15
CA SER A 222 29.18 10.95 6.79
C SER A 222 29.98 10.55 5.54
N THR A 223 29.88 9.29 5.08
CA THR A 223 30.58 8.83 3.88
C THR A 223 29.68 8.97 2.65
N ASN A 224 29.08 10.15 2.48
CA ASN A 224 28.19 10.45 1.36
C ASN A 224 28.93 11.34 0.35
N GLY A 225 28.88 11.00 -0.93
CA GLY A 225 29.75 11.67 -1.91
C GLY A 225 29.79 10.98 -3.26
N GLY A 226 30.98 10.92 -3.84
CA GLY A 226 31.23 10.36 -5.17
C GLY A 226 32.50 9.53 -5.26
N ASN A 227 33.22 9.33 -4.16
CA ASN A 227 34.37 8.43 -4.12
C ASN A 227 33.88 6.97 -4.08
N GLY A 228 34.73 6.02 -4.48
CA GLY A 228 34.34 4.61 -4.61
C GLY A 228 33.87 3.92 -3.32
N ASN A 229 34.17 4.46 -2.14
CA ASN A 229 33.68 3.94 -0.86
C ASN A 229 32.59 4.84 -0.23
N ASP A 230 32.14 5.87 -0.93
CA ASP A 230 31.01 6.68 -0.50
C ASP A 230 29.70 5.99 -0.91
N TRP A 231 28.60 6.42 -0.29
CA TRP A 231 27.28 6.24 -0.89
C TRP A 231 26.84 7.51 -1.61
N ASN A 232 26.05 7.34 -2.66
CA ASN A 232 25.44 8.42 -3.43
C ASN A 232 23.92 8.25 -3.53
N ARG A 233 23.28 9.16 -4.28
CA ARG A 233 21.84 9.15 -4.53
C ARG A 233 21.56 8.23 -5.72
N GLU A 234 20.96 7.09 -5.45
CA GLU A 234 20.39 6.22 -6.47
C GLU A 234 19.04 6.78 -6.91
N HIS A 235 18.91 7.01 -8.22
CA HIS A 235 17.67 7.36 -8.88
C HIS A 235 17.05 6.05 -9.38
N VAL A 236 16.21 5.40 -8.56
CA VAL A 236 15.58 4.12 -8.91
C VAL A 236 14.86 4.21 -10.26
N TRP A 237 14.05 5.25 -10.49
CA TRP A 237 13.78 5.67 -11.85
C TRP A 237 15.00 6.41 -12.41
N ALA A 238 15.75 5.76 -13.30
CA ALA A 238 16.98 6.32 -13.86
C ALA A 238 16.67 7.62 -14.62
N LYS A 239 17.42 8.69 -14.31
CA LYS A 239 17.18 10.03 -14.88
C LYS A 239 17.22 10.07 -16.41
N SER A 240 18.00 9.20 -17.04
CA SER A 240 18.11 9.12 -18.50
C SER A 240 16.82 8.64 -19.16
N HIS A 241 15.93 7.94 -18.44
CA HIS A 241 14.61 7.54 -18.91
C HIS A 241 13.64 8.70 -18.73
N GLY A 242 13.72 9.67 -19.63
CA GLY A 242 12.92 10.90 -19.62
C GLY A 242 13.70 12.21 -19.40
N ASP A 243 15.03 12.15 -19.32
CA ASP A 243 15.97 13.28 -19.25
C ASP A 243 15.59 14.40 -18.25
N PHE A 244 15.05 14.02 -17.10
CA PHE A 244 14.55 15.01 -16.12
C PHE A 244 15.64 15.57 -15.19
N GLY A 245 16.86 15.04 -15.29
CA GLY A 245 18.02 15.56 -14.56
C GLY A 245 17.85 15.56 -13.04
N THR A 246 18.36 16.61 -12.40
CA THR A 246 18.34 16.78 -10.93
C THR A 246 17.60 18.05 -10.51
N ALA A 247 16.85 18.64 -11.44
CA ALA A 247 16.00 19.78 -11.16
C ALA A 247 14.83 19.36 -10.26
N THR A 248 14.28 20.34 -9.54
CA THR A 248 13.18 20.15 -8.61
C THR A 248 11.95 19.52 -9.28
N GLY A 249 11.49 18.37 -8.76
CA GLY A 249 10.43 17.57 -9.35
C GLY A 249 10.84 16.09 -9.33
N PRO A 250 10.73 15.34 -10.45
CA PRO A 250 11.11 13.92 -10.45
C PRO A 250 12.58 13.71 -10.09
N GLY A 251 13.48 14.64 -10.43
CA GLY A 251 14.91 14.55 -10.11
C GLY A 251 15.27 14.65 -8.62
N THR A 252 14.35 15.11 -7.78
CA THR A 252 14.55 15.35 -6.35
C THR A 252 13.51 14.68 -5.46
N ASP A 253 12.68 13.78 -6.03
CA ASP A 253 11.59 13.13 -5.31
C ASP A 253 12.10 11.97 -4.42
N LEU A 254 11.96 12.15 -3.12
CA LEU A 254 12.36 11.17 -2.10
C LEU A 254 11.63 9.85 -2.24
N HIS A 255 10.45 9.78 -2.85
CA HIS A 255 9.77 8.49 -2.98
C HIS A 255 10.48 7.51 -3.92
N HIS A 256 11.49 7.93 -4.70
CA HIS A 256 12.30 7.02 -5.51
C HIS A 256 13.82 7.18 -5.33
N LEU A 257 14.28 8.22 -4.63
CA LEU A 257 15.68 8.44 -4.33
C LEU A 257 16.11 7.60 -3.13
N ARG A 258 17.17 6.80 -3.25
CA ARG A 258 17.70 5.97 -2.17
C ARG A 258 19.20 6.17 -1.99
N PRO A 259 19.78 5.98 -0.80
CA PRO A 259 21.23 5.89 -0.67
C PRO A 259 21.72 4.55 -1.25
N GLU A 260 22.80 4.58 -2.03
CA GLU A 260 23.43 3.36 -2.53
C GLU A 260 24.95 3.52 -2.61
N ASP A 261 25.67 2.40 -2.50
CA ASP A 261 27.11 2.38 -2.79
C ASP A 261 27.38 2.93 -4.20
N VAL A 262 28.39 3.80 -4.33
CA VAL A 262 28.75 4.43 -5.61
C VAL A 262 29.07 3.42 -6.70
N SER A 263 29.78 2.32 -6.41
CA SER A 263 30.14 1.31 -7.40
C SER A 263 28.92 0.50 -7.84
N VAL A 264 28.07 0.11 -6.88
CA VAL A 264 26.83 -0.65 -7.13
C VAL A 264 25.84 0.18 -7.93
N ASN A 265 25.69 1.47 -7.59
CA ASN A 265 24.88 2.39 -8.37
C ASN A 265 25.42 2.54 -9.80
N ALA A 266 26.74 2.64 -9.97
CA ALA A 266 27.35 2.70 -11.30
C ALA A 266 27.12 1.40 -12.12
N ASP A 267 27.19 0.24 -11.48
CA ASP A 267 26.93 -1.06 -12.12
C ASP A 267 25.46 -1.22 -12.53
N ARG A 268 24.52 -0.75 -11.69
CA ARG A 268 23.10 -0.67 -12.04
C ARG A 268 22.88 0.28 -13.23
N GLY A 269 23.55 1.43 -13.22
CA GLY A 269 23.51 2.40 -14.31
C GLY A 269 22.10 2.89 -14.63
N ASN A 270 21.68 2.73 -15.89
CA ASN A 270 20.33 3.03 -16.36
C ASN A 270 19.56 1.78 -16.79
N LYS A 271 19.95 0.59 -16.31
CA LYS A 271 19.28 -0.65 -16.68
C LYS A 271 17.82 -0.62 -16.23
N ASP A 272 16.96 -1.20 -17.07
CA ASP A 272 15.56 -1.44 -16.73
C ASP A 272 15.48 -2.50 -15.61
N PHE A 273 14.35 -2.59 -14.90
CA PHE A 273 14.17 -3.65 -13.91
C PHE A 273 13.49 -4.88 -14.52
N ASP A 274 14.15 -6.03 -14.35
CA ASP A 274 13.70 -7.36 -14.75
C ASP A 274 14.48 -8.42 -13.94
N LEU A 275 14.50 -9.68 -14.37
CA LEU A 275 15.18 -10.79 -13.70
C LEU A 275 16.72 -10.77 -13.83
N GLY A 276 17.31 -9.80 -14.54
CA GLY A 276 18.76 -9.74 -14.70
C GLY A 276 19.32 -11.02 -15.33
N GLY A 277 20.54 -11.38 -14.94
CA GLY A 277 21.12 -12.65 -15.34
C GLY A 277 22.20 -13.15 -14.38
N SER A 278 23.37 -12.52 -14.42
CA SER A 278 24.51 -12.94 -13.59
C SER A 278 24.52 -12.20 -12.25
N PRO A 279 25.02 -12.80 -11.16
CA PRO A 279 25.15 -12.10 -9.87
C PRO A 279 25.96 -10.81 -10.00
N ALA A 280 25.48 -9.72 -9.40
CA ALA A 280 26.23 -8.48 -9.31
C ALA A 280 27.38 -8.64 -8.29
N THR A 281 28.61 -8.35 -8.72
CA THR A 281 29.84 -8.68 -7.97
C THR A 281 29.89 -8.02 -6.59
N GLU A 282 29.58 -6.72 -6.51
CA GLU A 282 29.67 -5.93 -5.28
C GLU A 282 28.35 -5.84 -4.50
N ALA A 283 27.28 -6.43 -5.04
CA ALA A 283 25.97 -6.46 -4.40
C ALA A 283 25.34 -7.87 -4.45
N PRO A 284 25.86 -8.83 -3.67
CA PRO A 284 25.37 -10.21 -3.68
C PRO A 284 23.85 -10.32 -3.48
N GLY A 285 23.22 -11.22 -4.25
CA GLY A 285 21.77 -11.41 -4.25
C GLY A 285 21.02 -10.48 -5.21
N ASN A 286 21.69 -9.49 -5.79
CA ASN A 286 21.23 -8.77 -6.97
C ASN A 286 21.79 -9.46 -8.22
N PHE A 287 21.09 -9.36 -9.34
CA PHE A 287 21.52 -9.92 -10.63
C PHE A 287 21.46 -8.86 -11.71
N THR A 288 22.34 -8.97 -12.70
CA THR A 288 22.41 -8.02 -13.80
C THR A 288 22.84 -8.69 -15.09
N ASP A 289 22.41 -8.13 -16.20
CA ASP A 289 22.85 -8.44 -17.55
C ASP A 289 23.08 -7.14 -18.34
N SER A 290 22.99 -7.19 -19.67
CA SER A 290 23.28 -6.05 -20.53
C SER A 290 22.27 -4.90 -20.42
N ASP A 291 21.01 -5.19 -20.10
CA ASP A 291 19.92 -4.21 -20.17
C ASP A 291 19.02 -4.19 -18.93
N SER A 292 19.22 -5.13 -18.00
CA SER A 292 18.36 -5.26 -16.82
C SER A 292 19.10 -5.49 -15.49
N TRP A 293 18.41 -5.10 -14.42
CA TRP A 293 18.81 -5.29 -13.03
C TRP A 293 17.69 -5.96 -12.23
N GLU A 294 18.03 -7.03 -11.51
CA GLU A 294 17.19 -7.67 -10.51
C GLU A 294 17.71 -7.29 -9.12
N PRO A 295 16.93 -6.56 -8.30
CA PRO A 295 17.34 -6.27 -6.95
C PRO A 295 17.23 -7.51 -6.06
N ARG A 296 17.97 -7.52 -4.94
CA ARG A 296 17.86 -8.58 -3.92
C ARG A 296 16.42 -8.72 -3.42
N ASN A 297 16.04 -9.94 -3.04
CA ASN A 297 14.66 -10.29 -2.66
C ASN A 297 14.02 -9.37 -1.62
N ALA A 298 14.81 -8.79 -0.70
CA ALA A 298 14.31 -7.97 0.39
C ALA A 298 14.06 -6.50 0.01
N VAL A 299 14.22 -6.10 -1.25
CA VAL A 299 13.84 -4.75 -1.75
C VAL A 299 13.16 -4.81 -3.12
N LYS A 300 12.71 -6.00 -3.55
CA LYS A 300 12.02 -6.17 -4.83
C LYS A 300 10.69 -5.41 -4.85
N GLY A 301 9.95 -5.50 -3.75
CA GLY A 301 8.70 -4.80 -3.54
C GLY A 301 8.91 -3.29 -3.42
N ASP A 302 9.94 -2.86 -2.67
CA ASP A 302 10.33 -1.46 -2.56
C ASP A 302 10.54 -0.84 -3.96
N VAL A 303 11.40 -1.46 -4.78
CA VAL A 303 11.69 -0.99 -6.14
C VAL A 303 10.41 -0.90 -6.97
N ALA A 304 9.57 -1.93 -6.94
CA ALA A 304 8.30 -1.92 -7.66
C ALA A 304 7.40 -0.75 -7.23
N ARG A 305 7.23 -0.52 -5.93
CA ARG A 305 6.38 0.55 -5.40
C ARG A 305 6.93 1.95 -5.65
N MET A 306 8.25 2.11 -5.69
CA MET A 306 8.88 3.38 -6.10
C MET A 306 8.59 3.67 -7.58
N LEU A 307 8.63 2.66 -8.45
CA LEU A 307 8.33 2.81 -9.87
C LEU A 307 6.83 3.05 -10.15
N PHE A 308 5.94 2.34 -9.46
CA PHE A 308 4.50 2.60 -9.51
C PHE A 308 4.18 4.03 -9.10
N TYR A 309 4.79 4.50 -8.01
CA TYR A 309 4.64 5.88 -7.56
C TYR A 309 5.09 6.87 -8.63
N MET A 310 6.28 6.70 -9.21
CA MET A 310 6.80 7.63 -10.22
C MET A 310 5.87 7.72 -11.44
N ALA A 311 5.36 6.58 -11.91
CA ALA A 311 4.44 6.53 -13.05
C ALA A 311 3.05 7.10 -12.78
N VAL A 312 2.64 7.20 -11.51
CA VAL A 312 1.38 7.85 -11.12
C VAL A 312 1.59 9.30 -10.73
N ARG A 313 2.72 9.66 -10.12
CA ARG A 313 3.00 11.03 -9.73
C ARG A 313 3.27 11.89 -10.96
N TYR A 314 4.02 11.40 -11.94
CA TYR A 314 4.51 12.19 -13.07
C TYR A 314 3.83 11.76 -14.39
N GLU A 315 2.55 12.13 -14.57
CA GLU A 315 1.76 11.83 -15.78
C GLU A 315 1.82 12.93 -16.87
N GLY A 316 2.77 13.86 -16.79
CA GLY A 316 2.96 14.93 -17.78
C GLY A 316 2.04 16.15 -17.65
N GLY A 317 0.98 16.09 -16.85
CA GLY A 317 -0.05 17.13 -16.75
C GLY A 317 0.32 18.38 -15.93
N ASP A 318 1.47 18.39 -15.25
CA ASP A 318 1.90 19.47 -14.34
C ASP A 318 3.26 20.09 -14.71
N GLY A 319 3.67 19.93 -15.97
CA GLY A 319 4.90 20.52 -16.53
C GLY A 319 6.16 19.67 -16.34
N TYR A 320 6.01 18.46 -15.80
CA TYR A 320 7.06 17.44 -15.78
C TYR A 320 6.92 16.46 -16.95
N VAL A 321 7.94 15.63 -17.17
CA VAL A 321 7.88 14.55 -18.16
C VAL A 321 6.83 13.51 -17.74
N ASN A 322 6.14 12.93 -18.73
CA ASN A 322 5.23 11.81 -18.51
C ASN A 322 6.04 10.51 -18.38
N LEU A 323 6.10 9.95 -17.18
CA LEU A 323 6.79 8.70 -16.86
C LEU A 323 5.79 7.55 -16.88
N GLU A 324 6.06 6.49 -17.64
CA GLU A 324 5.14 5.35 -17.78
C GLU A 324 5.83 4.00 -17.62
N LEU A 325 5.14 3.03 -17.02
CA LEU A 325 5.62 1.65 -17.00
C LEU A 325 5.15 0.92 -18.25
N ASN A 326 5.97 0.01 -18.77
CA ASN A 326 5.61 -0.86 -19.87
C ASN A 326 6.08 -2.31 -19.59
N ASN A 327 6.03 -3.21 -20.57
CA ASN A 327 6.51 -4.59 -20.42
C ASN A 327 7.83 -4.86 -21.17
N ASN A 328 8.63 -3.81 -21.40
CA ASN A 328 9.87 -3.89 -22.18
C ASN A 328 11.09 -3.59 -21.31
N VAL A 329 12.23 -4.15 -21.72
CA VAL A 329 13.57 -3.71 -21.30
C VAL A 329 14.27 -3.07 -22.51
N GLY A 330 15.34 -2.32 -22.26
CA GLY A 330 16.06 -1.60 -23.31
C GLY A 330 15.31 -0.36 -23.79
N ASN A 331 14.61 0.34 -22.89
CA ASN A 331 13.81 1.53 -23.21
C ASN A 331 14.65 2.76 -23.66
N GLY A 332 15.98 2.68 -23.57
CA GLY A 332 16.89 3.75 -24.00
C GLY A 332 16.67 5.03 -23.19
N SER A 333 16.41 6.14 -23.88
CA SER A 333 16.10 7.43 -23.23
C SER A 333 14.60 7.74 -23.15
N ALA A 334 13.74 6.85 -23.65
CA ALA A 334 12.30 7.03 -23.54
C ALA A 334 11.89 7.07 -22.05
N PRO A 335 10.84 7.81 -21.68
CA PRO A 335 10.40 7.91 -20.30
C PRO A 335 9.61 6.67 -19.86
N TYR A 336 10.14 5.50 -20.18
CA TYR A 336 9.60 4.19 -19.81
C TYR A 336 10.58 3.46 -18.91
N MET A 337 10.08 2.69 -17.95
CA MET A 337 10.96 1.94 -17.05
C MET A 337 10.39 0.56 -16.71
N GLY A 338 11.27 -0.45 -16.80
CA GLY A 338 11.07 -1.78 -16.24
C GLY A 338 9.98 -2.62 -16.90
N ARG A 339 9.93 -3.90 -16.52
CA ARG A 339 8.92 -4.86 -16.96
C ARG A 339 7.76 -4.91 -15.95
N LEU A 340 6.68 -4.19 -16.23
CA LEU A 340 5.49 -4.03 -15.37
C LEU A 340 4.97 -5.36 -14.80
N SER A 341 4.89 -6.42 -15.60
CA SER A 341 4.48 -7.75 -15.14
C SER A 341 5.38 -8.31 -14.03
N VAL A 342 6.69 -8.09 -14.12
CA VAL A 342 7.66 -8.50 -13.09
C VAL A 342 7.56 -7.59 -11.86
N LEU A 343 7.36 -6.28 -12.05
CA LEU A 343 7.16 -5.35 -10.94
C LEU A 343 5.90 -5.70 -10.13
N LEU A 344 4.80 -6.06 -10.79
CA LEU A 344 3.57 -6.52 -10.12
C LEU A 344 3.81 -7.81 -9.33
N GLN A 345 4.57 -8.75 -9.90
CA GLN A 345 4.99 -9.97 -9.21
C GLN A 345 5.82 -9.67 -7.96
N TRP A 346 6.82 -8.80 -8.08
CA TRP A 346 7.69 -8.40 -6.97
C TRP A 346 6.91 -7.71 -5.84
N ASN A 347 5.99 -6.81 -6.18
CA ASN A 347 5.14 -6.16 -5.18
C ASN A 347 4.26 -7.16 -4.40
N ALA A 348 3.78 -8.22 -5.05
CA ALA A 348 3.01 -9.27 -4.39
C ALA A 348 3.89 -10.19 -3.52
N GLN A 349 5.14 -10.46 -3.95
CA GLN A 349 6.08 -11.35 -3.27
C GLN A 349 6.78 -10.69 -2.07
N ASP A 350 6.98 -9.38 -2.12
CA ASP A 350 7.69 -8.59 -1.11
C ASP A 350 6.80 -7.44 -0.60
N PRO A 351 5.88 -7.71 0.35
CA PRO A 351 4.97 -6.71 0.88
C PRO A 351 5.68 -5.61 1.69
N PRO A 352 5.09 -4.42 1.83
CA PRO A 352 5.70 -3.32 2.58
C PRO A 352 6.06 -3.66 4.03
N ASP A 353 7.35 -3.56 4.34
CA ASP A 353 7.91 -3.84 5.67
C ASP A 353 7.89 -2.61 6.59
N THR A 354 8.43 -2.76 7.80
CA THR A 354 8.46 -1.66 8.78
C THR A 354 9.41 -0.53 8.35
N PHE A 355 10.52 -0.85 7.69
CA PHE A 355 11.49 0.15 7.25
C PHE A 355 10.89 1.02 6.15
N GLU A 356 10.26 0.41 5.16
CA GLU A 356 9.63 1.11 4.05
C GLU A 356 8.43 1.97 4.51
N LYS A 357 7.60 1.45 5.42
CA LYS A 357 6.49 2.23 6.00
C LYS A 357 6.99 3.43 6.81
N ARG A 358 8.03 3.25 7.62
CA ARG A 358 8.67 4.36 8.34
C ARG A 358 9.18 5.40 7.36
N ARG A 359 9.84 4.96 6.29
CA ARG A 359 10.36 5.83 5.24
C ARG A 359 9.25 6.69 4.62
N ASN A 360 8.13 6.08 4.24
CA ASN A 360 6.95 6.79 3.71
C ASN A 360 6.42 7.83 4.70
N GLN A 361 6.37 7.47 5.99
CA GLN A 361 5.92 8.37 7.05
C GLN A 361 6.87 9.55 7.28
N VAL A 362 8.19 9.32 7.30
CA VAL A 362 9.19 10.39 7.46
C VAL A 362 9.13 11.39 6.29
N ILE A 363 8.96 10.90 5.06
CA ILE A 363 8.78 11.76 3.88
C ILE A 363 7.53 12.63 4.04
N PHE A 364 6.43 12.04 4.51
CA PHE A 364 5.18 12.76 4.75
C PHE A 364 5.30 13.79 5.88
N ASP A 365 5.85 13.43 7.03
CA ASP A 365 5.87 14.32 8.20
C ASP A 365 6.86 15.47 8.06
N SER A 366 8.03 15.21 7.47
CA SER A 366 9.20 16.10 7.61
C SER A 366 9.69 16.74 6.31
N PHE A 367 9.31 16.22 5.14
CA PHE A 367 9.98 16.61 3.89
C PHE A 367 9.03 17.03 2.77
N GLN A 368 8.31 16.09 2.16
CA GLN A 368 7.51 16.35 0.96
C GLN A 368 6.01 16.42 1.21
N HIS A 369 5.54 15.96 2.38
CA HIS A 369 4.12 16.02 2.75
C HIS A 369 3.17 15.33 1.77
N ASN A 370 3.70 14.39 0.98
CA ASN A 370 2.94 13.44 0.20
C ASN A 370 3.39 12.02 0.51
N ARG A 371 2.53 11.05 0.23
CA ARG A 371 2.72 9.62 0.53
C ARG A 371 2.83 8.82 -0.76
N ASN A 372 3.62 7.75 -0.74
CA ASN A 372 3.57 6.73 -1.78
C ASN A 372 2.36 5.80 -1.50
N PRO A 373 1.31 5.85 -2.35
CA PRO A 373 0.08 5.09 -2.11
C PRO A 373 0.30 3.59 -2.22
N PHE A 374 1.33 3.15 -2.94
CA PHE A 374 1.61 1.72 -3.10
C PHE A 374 2.32 1.12 -1.89
N ILE A 375 2.91 1.93 -1.00
CA ILE A 375 3.41 1.48 0.30
C ILE A 375 2.26 1.28 1.28
N ASP A 376 1.26 2.16 1.22
CA ASP A 376 0.11 2.12 2.12
C ASP A 376 -0.96 1.12 1.67
N HIS A 377 -1.14 1.02 0.35
CA HIS A 377 -2.11 0.19 -0.36
C HIS A 377 -1.43 -0.56 -1.52
N PRO A 378 -0.55 -1.55 -1.24
CA PRO A 378 0.17 -2.29 -2.27
C PRO A 378 -0.77 -3.00 -3.26
N GLU A 379 -2.00 -3.32 -2.86
CA GLU A 379 -3.04 -3.90 -3.71
C GLU A 379 -3.52 -2.97 -4.84
N TRP A 380 -3.30 -1.66 -4.73
CA TRP A 380 -3.70 -0.71 -5.76
C TRP A 380 -2.85 -0.81 -7.03
N ALA A 381 -1.64 -1.36 -6.95
CA ALA A 381 -0.85 -1.63 -8.14
C ALA A 381 -1.59 -2.59 -9.09
N ALA A 382 -2.04 -3.75 -8.57
CA ALA A 382 -2.85 -4.68 -9.33
C ALA A 382 -4.20 -4.07 -9.75
N SER A 383 -4.80 -3.21 -8.90
CA SER A 383 -6.06 -2.54 -9.21
C SER A 383 -5.96 -1.55 -10.38
N ILE A 384 -4.77 -1.06 -10.72
CA ILE A 384 -4.53 -0.15 -11.85
C ILE A 384 -4.10 -0.91 -13.11
N TRP A 385 -3.22 -1.91 -12.96
CA TRP A 385 -2.46 -2.49 -14.08
C TRP A 385 -2.69 -3.97 -14.36
N ASN A 386 -3.55 -4.66 -13.60
CA ASN A 386 -3.81 -6.10 -13.79
C ASN A 386 -5.09 -6.39 -14.58
#